data_AF-A0A076MN75-F1
#
_entry.id   AF-A0A076MN75-F1
#
_cell.length_a   1.000
_cell.length_b   1.000
_cell.length_c   1.000
_cell.angle_alpha   90.00
_cell.angle_beta   90.00
_cell.angle_gamma   90.00
#
_symmetry.space_group_name_H-M   'P 1'
#
loop_
_entity.id
_entity.type
_entity.pdbx_description
1 polymer ?
#
loop_
_entity_poly.entity_id
_entity_poly.type
_entity_poly.pdbx_seq_one_letter_code
_entity_poly.pdbx_strand_id
1 'polypeptide(L)'
;MVLSRRPRAAVALAAALALTLTACGGGGSGGGSTPGVTDADVLIGSTLPLTGNAAPGYSEQGPAAKAMFDYINVSGGIHGRKINLKYVDDVDFLNSSRVPDLFVASGCTCWDQPDKNPYTYGWQPDYTVEGKILGDYVAKNFAGTKVAYFYQDDDFGADGMKGLDKFIDQSLVVSRQPYQPGNTDVAAQVSAIARSGAEVVVLETIPAYTAWFKLTALKLGYNPQLVASSVGADLVTVAGLLENFAKQSGASVTCRRAATRRTRGSSCSRRCTTPTSRTCRSTATSSTRCRMRTRSRRCCRPRART
;
A
#
# COMPACT_ATOMS: atom_id res chain seq x y z
N MET A 1 54.81 12.62 67.26
CA MET A 1 55.90 13.51 67.73
C MET A 1 56.53 14.11 66.49
N VAL A 2 56.55 15.40 66.17
CA VAL A 2 56.42 16.66 66.92
C VAL A 2 55.83 17.73 65.98
N LEU A 3 54.91 18.54 66.51
CA LEU A 3 54.39 19.78 65.90
C LEU A 3 55.47 20.87 65.87
N SER A 4 55.47 21.73 64.86
CA SER A 4 55.94 23.11 65.03
C SER A 4 55.28 24.06 64.02
N ARG A 5 54.75 25.17 64.53
CA ARG A 5 53.88 26.16 63.90
C ARG A 5 54.70 27.38 63.44
N ARG A 6 54.39 27.90 62.22
CA ARG A 6 54.19 29.32 61.72
C ARG A 6 55.00 30.49 62.35
N PRO A 7 54.99 31.76 61.84
CA PRO A 7 54.43 32.36 60.61
C PRO A 7 55.42 33.32 59.89
N ARG A 8 55.02 33.96 58.78
CA ARG A 8 55.13 35.43 58.60
C ARG A 8 54.36 35.87 57.35
N ALA A 9 53.66 36.98 57.51
CA ALA A 9 52.72 37.57 56.57
C ALA A 9 53.34 38.75 55.80
N ALA A 10 52.68 39.07 54.68
CA ALA A 10 52.49 40.39 54.06
C ALA A 10 53.68 41.08 53.35
N VAL A 11 53.51 41.33 52.04
CA VAL A 11 53.64 42.60 51.25
C VAL A 11 53.04 42.27 49.85
N ALA A 12 51.83 42.65 49.47
CA ALA A 12 51.30 43.94 48.99
C ALA A 12 51.63 44.33 47.53
N LEU A 13 50.55 44.42 46.73
CA LEU A 13 50.19 45.47 45.73
C LEU A 13 50.49 45.35 44.21
N ALA A 14 49.44 45.72 43.45
CA ALA A 14 49.30 46.10 42.02
C ALA A 14 49.21 44.95 41.00
N ALA A 15 48.29 44.91 40.01
CA ALA A 15 47.49 45.96 39.37
C ALA A 15 46.14 45.44 38.84
N ALA A 16 45.23 46.38 38.60
CA ALA A 16 43.86 46.19 38.15
C ALA A 16 43.72 45.91 36.64
N LEU A 17 42.47 45.59 36.26
CA LEU A 17 41.82 45.78 34.95
C LEU A 17 41.75 44.59 33.97
N ALA A 18 40.67 43.80 34.10
CA ALA A 18 39.85 43.40 32.95
C ALA A 18 38.46 42.95 33.45
N LEU A 19 37.45 43.82 33.35
CA LEU A 19 36.06 43.39 33.25
C LEU A 19 35.90 42.77 31.85
N THR A 20 35.66 41.46 31.77
CA THR A 20 35.07 40.85 30.58
C THR A 20 33.67 40.36 30.90
N LEU A 21 32.73 40.92 30.14
CA LEU A 21 31.31 40.64 30.16
C LEU A 21 31.02 39.15 30.03
N THR A 22 30.11 38.66 30.88
CA THR A 22 29.30 37.48 30.60
C THR A 22 28.47 37.75 29.35
N ALA A 23 28.69 37.00 28.28
CA ALA A 23 27.74 36.90 27.17
C ALA A 23 27.75 35.47 26.63
N CYS A 24 26.59 34.83 26.76
CA CYS A 24 26.19 33.53 26.26
C CYS A 24 26.90 33.09 24.96
N GLY A 25 27.86 32.18 25.08
CA GLY A 25 28.40 31.41 23.96
C GLY A 25 27.82 30.01 24.03
N GLY A 26 26.94 29.70 23.07
CA GLY A 26 26.05 28.53 23.03
C GLY A 26 26.61 27.25 23.61
N GLY A 27 25.82 26.64 24.50
CA GLY A 27 25.89 25.22 24.78
C GLY A 27 25.70 24.47 23.47
N GLY A 28 26.83 24.11 22.84
CA GLY A 28 26.88 23.08 21.82
C GLY A 28 26.44 21.78 22.49
N SER A 29 25.14 21.55 22.49
CA SER A 29 24.59 20.23 22.73
C SER A 29 25.30 19.31 21.75
N GLY A 30 26.03 18.33 22.29
CA GLY A 30 26.58 17.25 21.51
C GLY A 30 25.44 16.47 20.87
N GLY A 31 24.97 16.95 19.72
CA GLY A 31 24.09 16.21 18.84
C GLY A 31 24.96 15.19 18.14
N GLY A 32 24.95 13.95 18.62
CA GLY A 32 25.46 12.84 17.82
C GLY A 32 24.82 12.93 16.44
N SER A 33 25.63 12.83 15.38
CA SER A 33 25.13 12.83 14.01
C SER A 33 24.10 11.71 13.87
N THR A 34 22.82 12.06 13.72
CA THR A 34 21.77 11.08 13.45
C THR A 34 22.11 10.35 12.15
N PRO A 35 22.29 9.01 12.15
CA PRO A 35 22.58 8.26 10.93
C PRO A 35 21.56 8.58 9.83
N GLY A 36 22.05 8.80 8.62
CA GLY A 36 21.20 9.18 7.49
C GLY A 36 20.78 10.66 7.44
N VAL A 37 21.12 11.50 8.43
CA VAL A 37 20.82 12.93 8.40
C VAL A 37 22.12 13.74 8.31
N THR A 38 22.22 14.58 7.29
CA THR A 38 23.30 15.55 7.11
C THR A 38 22.71 16.96 7.08
N ASP A 39 23.58 17.97 6.91
CA ASP A 39 23.13 19.35 6.71
C ASP A 39 22.41 19.54 5.37
N ALA A 40 22.64 18.66 4.40
CA ALA A 40 22.08 18.74 3.05
C ALA A 40 21.00 17.68 2.77
N ASP A 41 21.02 16.54 3.46
CA ASP A 41 20.27 15.35 3.07
C ASP A 41 19.63 14.65 4.27
N VAL A 42 18.50 13.99 4.00
CA VAL A 42 17.84 13.03 4.88
C VAL A 42 17.63 11.74 4.08
N LEU A 43 18.20 10.64 4.57
CA LEU A 43 18.06 9.30 4.00
C LEU A 43 16.94 8.55 4.73
N ILE A 44 15.98 8.05 3.96
CA ILE A 44 14.88 7.21 4.46
C ILE A 44 14.78 5.93 3.63
N GLY A 45 14.31 4.87 4.27
CA GLY A 45 14.18 3.53 3.74
C GLY A 45 12.73 3.17 3.39
N SER A 46 12.58 2.14 2.55
CA SER A 46 11.30 1.45 2.34
C SER A 46 11.55 0.00 1.92
N THR A 47 11.07 -0.96 2.71
CA THR A 47 11.08 -2.38 2.30
C THR A 47 9.82 -2.71 1.51
N LEU A 48 10.01 -3.18 0.28
CA LEU A 48 8.97 -3.45 -0.69
C LEU A 48 9.24 -4.81 -1.35
N PRO A 49 8.22 -5.63 -1.68
CA PRO A 49 8.44 -6.84 -2.46
C PRO A 49 8.70 -6.46 -3.92
N LEU A 50 9.98 -6.39 -4.29
CA LEU A 50 10.43 -5.95 -5.62
C LEU A 50 10.55 -7.11 -6.61
N THR A 51 10.61 -8.35 -6.11
CA THR A 51 10.76 -9.55 -6.92
C THR A 51 9.66 -10.59 -6.66
N GLY A 52 9.65 -11.65 -7.47
CA GLY A 52 8.71 -12.76 -7.34
C GLY A 52 7.25 -12.41 -7.67
N ASN A 53 6.34 -13.23 -7.17
CA ASN A 53 4.91 -13.23 -7.52
C ASN A 53 4.16 -12.00 -6.98
N ALA A 54 4.72 -11.35 -5.97
CA ALA A 54 4.19 -10.12 -5.39
C ALA A 54 4.55 -8.88 -6.21
N ALA A 55 5.76 -8.83 -6.80
CA ALA A 55 6.28 -7.65 -7.50
C ALA A 55 5.27 -6.92 -8.41
N PRO A 56 4.44 -7.58 -9.24
CA PRO A 56 3.48 -6.88 -10.10
C PRO A 56 2.48 -5.95 -9.37
N GLY A 57 2.26 -6.14 -8.06
CA GLY A 57 1.43 -5.27 -7.23
C GLY A 57 2.17 -4.17 -6.46
N TYR A 58 3.50 -4.25 -6.36
CA TYR A 58 4.28 -3.47 -5.39
C TYR A 58 5.53 -2.81 -5.94
N SER A 59 6.10 -3.31 -7.05
CA SER A 59 7.35 -2.78 -7.62
C SER A 59 7.25 -1.31 -8.03
N GLU A 60 6.03 -0.84 -8.30
CA GLU A 60 5.74 0.56 -8.66
C GLU A 60 5.70 1.50 -7.44
N GLN A 61 5.56 0.99 -6.21
CA GLN A 61 5.47 1.81 -5.01
C GLN A 61 6.76 2.58 -4.75
N GLY A 62 7.92 1.94 -4.92
CA GLY A 62 9.23 2.58 -4.73
C GLY A 62 9.46 3.74 -5.71
N PRO A 63 9.34 3.54 -7.03
CA PRO A 63 9.40 4.61 -8.03
C PRO A 63 8.36 5.71 -7.80
N ALA A 64 7.13 5.37 -7.43
CA ALA A 64 6.08 6.36 -7.17
C ALA A 64 6.40 7.23 -5.93
N ALA A 65 6.83 6.60 -4.83
CA ALA A 65 7.26 7.31 -3.63
C ALA A 65 8.48 8.20 -3.93
N LYS A 66 9.45 7.67 -4.69
CA LYS A 66 10.62 8.44 -5.12
C LYS A 66 10.22 9.67 -5.93
N ALA A 67 9.28 9.55 -6.87
CA ALA A 67 8.82 10.69 -7.67
C ALA A 67 8.21 11.81 -6.80
N MET A 68 7.50 11.44 -5.72
CA MET A 68 6.98 12.41 -4.76
C MET A 68 8.10 13.11 -3.98
N PHE A 69 9.11 12.36 -3.52
CA PHE A 69 10.27 12.96 -2.84
C PHE A 69 11.10 13.84 -3.78
N ASP A 70 11.25 13.46 -5.05
CA ASP A 70 11.91 14.28 -6.06
C ASP A 70 11.14 15.61 -6.25
N TYR A 71 9.80 15.57 -6.29
CA TYR A 71 8.97 16.77 -6.35
C TYR A 71 9.14 17.68 -5.12
N ILE A 72 9.19 17.10 -3.92
CA ILE A 72 9.45 17.84 -2.68
C ILE A 72 10.86 18.48 -2.73
N ASN A 73 11.85 17.74 -3.20
CA ASN A 73 13.24 18.22 -3.31
C ASN A 73 13.36 19.40 -4.28
N VAL A 74 12.67 19.37 -5.41
CA VAL A 74 12.59 20.50 -6.36
C VAL A 74 11.91 21.72 -5.72
N SER A 75 11.02 21.50 -4.75
CA SER A 75 10.30 22.55 -4.01
C SER A 75 11.09 23.13 -2.82
N GLY A 76 12.38 22.82 -2.70
CA GLY A 76 13.25 23.30 -1.62
C GLY A 76 13.48 22.30 -0.48
N GLY A 77 12.95 21.08 -0.61
CA GLY A 77 13.14 20.01 0.36
C GLY A 77 12.40 20.24 1.69
N ILE A 78 12.82 19.54 2.73
CA ILE A 78 12.30 19.70 4.10
C ILE A 78 13.37 20.34 4.97
N HIS A 79 13.05 21.50 5.55
CA HIS A 79 14.00 22.29 6.35
C HIS A 79 15.34 22.53 5.63
N GLY A 80 15.30 22.77 4.32
CA GLY A 80 16.49 22.98 3.47
C GLY A 80 17.26 21.72 3.10
N ARG A 81 16.79 20.53 3.50
CA ARG A 81 17.42 19.23 3.21
C ARG A 81 16.67 18.49 2.12
N LYS A 82 17.40 17.77 1.27
CA LYS A 82 16.83 16.85 0.28
C LYS A 82 16.49 15.51 0.93
N ILE A 83 15.42 14.88 0.48
CA ILE A 83 15.00 13.56 0.90
C ILE A 83 15.51 12.54 -0.12
N ASN A 84 16.31 11.59 0.34
CA ASN A 84 16.80 10.48 -0.47
C ASN A 84 16.08 9.20 -0.03
N LEU A 85 15.26 8.64 -0.90
CA LEU A 85 14.57 7.37 -0.66
C LEU A 85 15.44 6.20 -1.14
N LYS A 86 15.74 5.27 -0.24
CA LYS A 86 16.35 3.97 -0.53
C LYS A 86 15.32 2.87 -0.31
N TYR A 87 14.78 2.33 -1.39
CA TYR A 87 13.90 1.16 -1.31
C TYR A 87 14.65 -0.13 -1.66
N VAL A 88 14.32 -1.23 -0.98
CA VAL A 88 15.01 -2.54 -1.05
C VAL A 88 14.00 -3.69 -0.91
N ASP A 89 14.40 -4.88 -1.33
CA ASP A 89 13.60 -6.12 -1.19
C ASP A 89 13.76 -6.75 0.21
N ASP A 90 14.90 -6.49 0.86
CA ASP A 90 15.27 -7.04 2.17
C ASP A 90 15.64 -5.93 3.17
N VAL A 91 15.07 -6.01 4.36
CA VAL A 91 15.18 -5.03 5.45
C VAL A 91 16.57 -5.02 6.11
N ASP A 92 17.36 -6.10 5.99
CA ASP A 92 18.65 -6.26 6.67
C ASP A 92 19.63 -5.12 6.36
N PHE A 93 19.64 -4.67 5.11
CA PHE A 93 20.46 -3.53 4.68
C PHE A 93 20.07 -2.23 5.41
N LEU A 94 18.77 -1.96 5.54
CA LEU A 94 18.28 -0.73 6.17
C LEU A 94 18.58 -0.71 7.66
N ASN A 95 18.31 -1.82 8.36
CA ASN A 95 18.59 -1.93 9.79
C ASN A 95 20.09 -1.86 10.11
N SER A 96 20.93 -2.61 9.39
CA SER A 96 22.39 -2.58 9.59
C SER A 96 23.00 -1.20 9.28
N SER A 97 22.43 -0.48 8.31
CA SER A 97 22.85 0.89 7.95
C SER A 97 22.20 1.97 8.83
N ARG A 98 21.35 1.59 9.79
CA ARG A 98 20.57 2.51 10.66
C ARG A 98 19.75 3.52 9.85
N VAL A 99 19.22 3.09 8.70
CA VAL A 99 18.32 3.88 7.86
C VAL A 99 16.88 3.59 8.30
N PRO A 100 16.11 4.59 8.75
CA PRO A 100 14.71 4.39 9.11
C PRO A 100 13.88 3.91 7.92
N ASP A 101 13.32 2.72 8.01
CA ASP A 101 12.32 2.18 7.10
C ASP A 101 10.93 2.67 7.52
N LEU A 102 10.43 3.69 6.83
CA LEU A 102 9.19 4.38 7.20
C LEU A 102 7.96 3.86 6.44
N PHE A 103 8.18 3.05 5.41
CA PHE A 103 7.15 2.65 4.46
C PHE A 103 7.25 1.15 4.16
N VAL A 104 7.28 0.34 5.21
CA VAL A 104 7.21 -1.12 5.08
C VAL A 104 5.88 -1.48 4.40
N ALA A 105 5.94 -2.11 3.23
CA ALA A 105 4.74 -2.55 2.51
C ALA A 105 4.22 -3.90 3.04
N SER A 106 3.98 -3.98 4.35
CA SER A 106 3.38 -5.14 5.01
C SER A 106 2.58 -4.71 6.24
N GLY A 107 1.46 -5.41 6.48
CA GLY A 107 0.57 -5.24 7.63
C GLY A 107 0.85 -6.27 8.73
N CYS A 108 1.95 -7.01 8.61
CA CYS A 108 2.33 -8.00 9.61
C CYS A 108 2.60 -7.30 10.94
N THR A 109 2.00 -7.82 12.01
CA THR A 109 2.32 -7.38 13.38
C THR A 109 3.76 -7.71 13.77
N CYS A 110 4.44 -8.58 13.02
CA CYS A 110 5.86 -8.88 13.19
C CYS A 110 6.80 -7.70 12.91
N TRP A 111 6.33 -6.67 12.20
CA TRP A 111 7.07 -5.42 12.03
C TRP A 111 6.96 -4.49 13.24
N ASP A 112 5.96 -4.70 14.10
CA ASP A 112 5.79 -3.97 15.36
C ASP A 112 6.63 -4.61 16.49
N GLN A 113 7.92 -4.74 16.23
CA GLN A 113 8.90 -5.32 17.15
C GLN A 113 10.06 -4.35 17.36
N PRO A 114 9.88 -3.24 18.11
CA PRO A 114 10.88 -2.18 18.23
C PRO A 114 12.20 -2.66 18.83
N ASP A 115 12.18 -3.70 19.66
CA ASP A 115 13.39 -4.30 20.22
C ASP A 115 14.24 -5.04 19.17
N LYS A 116 13.61 -5.56 18.10
CA LYS A 116 14.30 -6.29 17.02
C LYS A 116 14.59 -5.39 15.82
N ASN A 117 13.64 -4.54 15.45
CA ASN A 117 13.69 -3.67 14.28
C ASN A 117 13.48 -2.20 14.70
N PRO A 118 14.43 -1.58 15.44
CA PRO A 118 14.24 -0.24 16.03
C PRO A 118 14.12 0.88 14.98
N TYR A 119 14.46 0.59 13.73
CA TYR A 119 14.40 1.54 12.61
C TYR A 119 13.26 1.24 11.64
N THR A 120 12.37 0.29 11.95
CA THR A 120 11.32 -0.16 11.03
C THR A 120 9.94 0.24 11.56
N TYR A 121 9.16 0.89 10.71
CA TYR A 121 7.86 1.45 11.05
C TYR A 121 6.83 1.05 9.98
N GLY A 122 5.75 0.38 10.41
CA GLY A 122 4.60 0.12 9.55
C GLY A 122 3.79 1.40 9.29
N TRP A 123 3.15 1.49 8.14
CA TRP A 123 2.31 2.64 7.76
C TRP A 123 0.87 2.25 7.39
N GLN A 124 0.64 1.00 7.02
CA GLN A 124 -0.67 0.46 6.66
C GLN A 124 -1.33 -0.24 7.87
N PRO A 125 -2.66 -0.38 7.90
CA PRO A 125 -3.35 -1.15 8.93
C PRO A 125 -2.80 -2.58 9.04
N ASP A 126 -2.76 -3.13 10.25
CA ASP A 126 -2.39 -4.52 10.43
C ASP A 126 -3.44 -5.48 9.85
N TYR A 127 -3.00 -6.66 9.43
CA TYR A 127 -3.86 -7.64 8.76
C TYR A 127 -5.03 -8.11 9.64
N THR A 128 -4.85 -8.16 10.96
CA THR A 128 -5.95 -8.51 11.88
C THR A 128 -7.02 -7.42 11.89
N VAL A 129 -6.63 -6.14 11.90
CA VAL A 129 -7.58 -5.01 11.84
C VAL A 129 -8.30 -4.98 10.51
N GLU A 130 -7.61 -5.17 9.38
CA GLU A 130 -8.28 -5.26 8.07
C GLU A 130 -9.25 -6.44 8.01
N GLY A 131 -8.85 -7.63 8.47
CA GLY A 131 -9.72 -8.79 8.54
C GLY A 131 -10.98 -8.55 9.38
N LYS A 132 -10.90 -7.79 10.48
CA LYS A 132 -12.08 -7.37 11.26
C LYS A 132 -13.03 -6.49 10.45
N ILE A 133 -12.47 -5.52 9.70
CA ILE A 133 -13.25 -4.62 8.85
C ILE A 133 -13.98 -5.40 7.76
N LEU A 134 -13.27 -6.31 7.08
CA LEU A 134 -13.86 -7.18 6.04
C LEU A 134 -14.89 -8.14 6.63
N GLY A 135 -14.62 -8.72 7.80
CA GLY A 135 -15.53 -9.61 8.49
C GLY A 135 -16.84 -8.91 8.89
N ASP A 136 -16.74 -7.72 9.46
CA ASP A 136 -17.88 -6.87 9.80
C ASP A 136 -18.68 -6.47 8.54
N TYR A 137 -17.99 -6.12 7.45
CA TYR A 137 -18.61 -5.85 6.16
C TYR A 137 -19.39 -7.07 5.64
N VAL A 138 -18.80 -8.27 5.70
CA VAL A 138 -19.45 -9.51 5.26
C VAL A 138 -20.68 -9.81 6.12
N ALA A 139 -20.54 -9.74 7.44
CA ALA A 139 -21.65 -9.98 8.37
C ALA A 139 -22.83 -9.04 8.15
N LYS A 140 -22.57 -7.76 7.82
CA LYS A 140 -23.62 -6.75 7.59
C LYS A 140 -24.27 -6.83 6.22
N ASN A 141 -23.54 -7.20 5.18
CA ASN A 141 -24.00 -7.09 3.79
C ASN A 141 -24.38 -8.43 3.15
N PHE A 142 -23.91 -9.56 3.72
CA PHE A 142 -24.12 -10.91 3.19
C PHE A 142 -24.55 -11.88 4.32
N ALA A 143 -25.34 -11.39 5.27
CA ALA A 143 -25.83 -12.18 6.40
C ALA A 143 -26.49 -13.50 5.94
N GLY A 144 -26.14 -14.60 6.61
CA GLY A 144 -26.70 -15.93 6.35
C GLY A 144 -26.19 -16.65 5.08
N THR A 145 -25.31 -16.01 4.30
CA THR A 145 -24.71 -16.67 3.11
C THR A 145 -23.56 -17.58 3.50
N LYS A 146 -23.31 -18.62 2.70
CA LYS A 146 -22.13 -19.48 2.88
C LYS A 146 -20.87 -18.74 2.46
N VAL A 147 -19.87 -18.70 3.35
CA VAL A 147 -18.61 -17.98 3.15
C VAL A 147 -17.46 -18.97 3.01
N ALA A 148 -16.51 -18.68 2.13
CA ALA A 148 -15.21 -19.35 2.10
C ALA A 148 -14.06 -18.36 2.20
N TYR A 149 -12.92 -18.82 2.69
CA TYR A 149 -11.67 -18.06 2.72
C TYR A 149 -10.67 -18.68 1.74
N PHE A 150 -10.05 -17.83 0.93
CA PHE A 150 -8.89 -18.18 0.12
C PHE A 150 -7.75 -17.26 0.53
N TYR A 151 -6.68 -17.82 1.08
CA TYR A 151 -5.69 -17.05 1.84
C TYR A 151 -4.26 -17.53 1.60
N GLN A 152 -3.29 -16.62 1.75
CA GLN A 152 -1.87 -16.95 1.71
C GLN A 152 -1.46 -17.73 2.97
N ASP A 153 -0.70 -18.81 2.82
CA ASP A 153 -0.27 -19.64 3.96
C ASP A 153 0.94 -19.05 4.70
N ASP A 154 0.73 -17.87 5.28
CA ASP A 154 1.70 -17.14 6.10
C ASP A 154 0.97 -16.21 7.08
N ASP A 155 1.71 -15.26 7.66
CA ASP A 155 1.18 -14.26 8.59
C ASP A 155 0.06 -13.42 7.98
N PHE A 156 0.12 -13.10 6.68
CA PHE A 156 -0.91 -12.30 6.02
C PHE A 156 -2.26 -13.01 6.03
N GLY A 157 -2.31 -14.27 5.57
CA GLY A 157 -3.56 -15.03 5.60
C GLY A 157 -4.00 -15.40 7.01
N ALA A 158 -3.07 -15.77 7.89
CA ALA A 158 -3.39 -16.16 9.27
C ALA A 158 -3.98 -14.99 10.09
N ASP A 159 -3.37 -13.81 10.05
CA ASP A 159 -3.85 -12.63 10.77
C ASP A 159 -5.15 -12.10 10.15
N GLY A 160 -5.27 -12.10 8.82
CA GLY A 160 -6.52 -11.76 8.11
C GLY A 160 -7.68 -12.63 8.58
N MET A 161 -7.52 -13.96 8.55
CA MET A 161 -8.52 -14.91 9.05
C MET A 161 -8.87 -14.71 10.51
N LYS A 162 -7.87 -14.46 11.37
CA LYS A 162 -8.10 -14.16 12.79
C LYS A 162 -9.00 -12.93 12.98
N GLY A 163 -8.88 -11.93 12.11
CA GLY A 163 -9.77 -10.77 12.06
C GLY A 163 -11.17 -11.11 11.58
N LEU A 164 -11.27 -11.84 10.45
CA LEU A 164 -12.54 -12.28 9.85
C LEU A 164 -13.39 -13.09 10.83
N ASP A 165 -12.77 -14.02 11.54
CA ASP A 165 -13.43 -14.92 12.49
C ASP A 165 -14.01 -14.19 13.72
N LYS A 166 -13.69 -12.90 13.93
CA LYS A 166 -14.33 -12.09 14.98
C LYS A 166 -15.74 -11.66 14.65
N PHE A 167 -16.10 -11.61 13.37
CA PHE A 167 -17.38 -11.04 12.91
C PHE A 167 -18.20 -12.01 12.05
N ILE A 168 -17.56 -12.97 11.38
CA ILE A 168 -18.25 -13.96 10.58
C ILE A 168 -18.65 -15.14 11.47
N ASP A 169 -19.94 -15.49 11.43
CA ASP A 169 -20.45 -16.70 12.08
C ASP A 169 -19.75 -17.93 11.51
N GLN A 170 -19.09 -18.67 12.38
CA GLN A 170 -18.26 -19.83 12.03
C GLN A 170 -19.07 -20.97 11.42
N SER A 171 -20.38 -21.05 11.69
CA SER A 171 -21.28 -22.01 11.05
C SER A 171 -21.53 -21.71 9.57
N LEU A 172 -21.28 -20.46 9.14
CA LEU A 172 -21.38 -20.05 7.74
C LEU A 172 -20.08 -20.25 6.96
N VAL A 173 -18.95 -20.48 7.62
CA VAL A 173 -17.66 -20.68 6.95
C VAL A 173 -17.54 -22.13 6.48
N VAL A 174 -17.83 -22.36 5.20
CA VAL A 174 -17.96 -23.70 4.60
C VAL A 174 -16.67 -24.22 3.97
N SER A 175 -15.67 -23.37 3.75
CA SER A 175 -14.35 -23.79 3.25
C SER A 175 -13.27 -22.77 3.59
N ARG A 176 -12.08 -23.27 3.93
CA ARG A 176 -10.86 -22.49 4.10
C ARG A 176 -9.79 -23.14 3.24
N GLN A 177 -9.23 -22.42 2.28
CA GLN A 177 -8.20 -22.95 1.38
C GLN A 177 -6.94 -22.07 1.38
N PRO A 178 -5.81 -22.61 1.84
CA PRO A 178 -4.53 -21.92 1.76
C PRO A 178 -3.95 -22.01 0.34
N TYR A 179 -3.14 -21.03 -0.03
CA TYR A 179 -2.19 -21.12 -1.13
C TYR A 179 -0.77 -20.81 -0.65
N GLN A 180 0.21 -21.45 -1.29
CA GLN A 180 1.62 -21.18 -1.01
C GLN A 180 2.15 -20.11 -1.99
N PRO A 181 2.81 -19.05 -1.51
CA PRO A 181 3.60 -18.17 -2.38
C PRO A 181 4.55 -18.97 -3.26
N GLY A 182 4.69 -18.58 -4.52
CA GLY A 182 5.51 -19.30 -5.50
C GLY A 182 4.78 -20.45 -6.21
N ASN A 183 3.80 -21.11 -5.57
CA ASN A 183 2.97 -22.11 -6.24
C ASN A 183 1.87 -21.41 -7.07
N THR A 184 1.89 -21.56 -8.38
CA THR A 184 0.95 -20.91 -9.30
C THR A 184 -0.28 -21.77 -9.63
N ASP A 185 -0.31 -23.04 -9.22
CA ASP A 185 -1.47 -23.92 -9.40
C ASP A 185 -2.39 -23.88 -8.18
N VAL A 186 -3.53 -23.21 -8.37
CA VAL A 186 -4.58 -23.04 -7.34
C VAL A 186 -5.86 -23.81 -7.69
N ALA A 187 -5.83 -24.69 -8.69
CA ALA A 187 -7.03 -25.32 -9.23
C ALA A 187 -7.76 -26.18 -8.19
N ALA A 188 -7.02 -26.92 -7.38
CA ALA A 188 -7.58 -27.79 -6.35
C ALA A 188 -8.33 -26.99 -5.27
N GLN A 189 -7.73 -25.89 -4.80
CA GLN A 189 -8.26 -24.99 -3.79
C GLN A 189 -9.56 -24.34 -4.28
N VAL A 190 -9.53 -23.73 -5.47
CA VAL A 190 -10.70 -23.05 -6.03
C VAL A 190 -11.82 -24.05 -6.31
N SER A 191 -11.50 -25.26 -6.76
CA SER A 191 -12.49 -26.33 -6.96
C SER A 191 -13.11 -26.83 -5.65
N ALA A 192 -12.33 -26.86 -4.55
CA ALA A 192 -12.86 -27.19 -3.23
C ALA A 192 -13.82 -26.10 -2.73
N ILE A 193 -13.47 -24.82 -2.92
CA ILE A 193 -14.36 -23.70 -2.60
C ILE A 193 -15.64 -23.76 -3.42
N ALA A 194 -15.55 -23.94 -4.74
CA ALA A 194 -16.74 -24.02 -5.60
C ALA A 194 -17.68 -25.16 -5.17
N ARG A 195 -17.15 -26.35 -4.83
CA ARG A 195 -17.93 -27.50 -4.37
C ARG A 195 -18.54 -27.31 -2.98
N SER A 196 -17.97 -26.46 -2.13
CA SER A 196 -18.55 -26.14 -0.82
C SER A 196 -19.87 -25.35 -0.91
N GLY A 197 -20.15 -24.77 -2.09
CA GLY A 197 -21.33 -23.94 -2.32
C GLY A 197 -21.22 -22.56 -1.66
N ALA A 198 -20.00 -22.07 -1.40
CA ALA A 198 -19.78 -20.72 -0.90
C ALA A 198 -20.33 -19.69 -1.91
N GLU A 199 -21.08 -18.73 -1.41
CA GLU A 199 -21.66 -17.63 -2.18
C GLU A 199 -20.78 -16.38 -2.10
N VAL A 200 -20.11 -16.20 -0.96
CA VAL A 200 -19.10 -15.17 -0.73
C VAL A 200 -17.74 -15.84 -0.54
N VAL A 201 -16.71 -15.32 -1.20
CA VAL A 201 -15.32 -15.73 -0.96
C VAL A 201 -14.53 -14.51 -0.52
N VAL A 202 -13.99 -14.58 0.69
CA VAL A 202 -13.04 -13.58 1.18
C VAL A 202 -11.65 -13.96 0.71
N LEU A 203 -10.97 -13.02 0.06
CA LEU A 203 -9.64 -13.19 -0.52
C LEU A 203 -8.62 -12.43 0.31
N GLU A 204 -7.79 -13.17 1.05
CA GLU A 204 -6.55 -12.68 1.65
C GLU A 204 -5.39 -13.05 0.70
N THR A 205 -5.37 -12.36 -0.44
CA THR A 205 -4.50 -12.67 -1.58
C THR A 205 -3.66 -11.47 -1.98
N ILE A 206 -2.51 -11.71 -2.59
CA ILE A 206 -1.80 -10.70 -3.41
C ILE A 206 -2.38 -10.67 -4.85
N PRO A 207 -2.12 -9.63 -5.66
CA PRO A 207 -2.84 -9.43 -6.93
C PRO A 207 -2.78 -10.61 -7.92
N ALA A 208 -1.64 -11.29 -8.00
CA ALA A 208 -1.48 -12.45 -8.88
C ALA A 208 -2.42 -13.61 -8.47
N TYR A 209 -2.56 -13.88 -7.17
CA TYR A 209 -3.44 -14.93 -6.67
C TYR A 209 -4.91 -14.54 -6.74
N THR A 210 -5.25 -13.25 -6.60
CA THR A 210 -6.60 -12.74 -6.94
C THR A 210 -6.94 -13.06 -8.41
N ALA A 211 -6.01 -12.80 -9.32
CA ALA A 211 -6.20 -13.06 -10.75
C ALA A 211 -6.29 -14.56 -11.07
N TRP A 212 -5.44 -15.41 -10.48
CA TRP A 212 -5.51 -16.87 -10.64
C TRP A 212 -6.79 -17.47 -10.05
N PHE A 213 -7.22 -17.01 -8.87
CA PHE A 213 -8.51 -17.38 -8.30
C PHE A 213 -9.62 -17.06 -9.29
N LYS A 214 -9.66 -15.82 -9.80
CA LYS A 214 -10.72 -15.39 -10.71
C LYS A 214 -10.71 -16.17 -12.02
N LEU A 215 -9.54 -16.40 -12.61
CA LEU A 215 -9.40 -17.17 -13.85
C LEU A 215 -9.90 -18.60 -13.66
N THR A 216 -9.50 -19.25 -12.58
CA THR A 216 -9.88 -20.63 -12.27
C THR A 216 -11.37 -20.73 -11.97
N ALA A 217 -11.92 -19.82 -11.18
CA ALA A 217 -13.36 -19.76 -10.90
C ALA A 217 -14.18 -19.60 -12.19
N LEU A 218 -13.74 -18.74 -13.12
CA LEU A 218 -14.38 -18.58 -14.43
C LEU A 218 -14.33 -19.87 -15.26
N LYS A 219 -13.22 -20.61 -15.26
CA LYS A 219 -13.10 -21.91 -15.95
C LYS A 219 -14.05 -22.97 -15.38
N LEU A 220 -14.32 -22.90 -14.08
CA LEU A 220 -15.27 -23.78 -13.39
C LEU A 220 -16.74 -23.34 -13.52
N GLY A 221 -17.01 -22.19 -14.17
CA GLY A 221 -18.36 -21.60 -14.18
C GLY A 221 -18.82 -21.09 -12.80
N TYR A 222 -17.90 -20.92 -11.85
CA TYR A 222 -18.15 -20.46 -10.50
C TYR A 222 -17.98 -18.94 -10.41
N ASN A 223 -19.01 -18.23 -9.92
CA ASN A 223 -19.02 -16.77 -9.85
C ASN A 223 -19.56 -16.26 -8.50
N PRO A 224 -18.82 -16.47 -7.40
CA PRO A 224 -19.19 -15.94 -6.09
C PRO A 224 -19.02 -14.43 -6.02
N GLN A 225 -19.58 -13.82 -5.00
CA GLN A 225 -19.21 -12.48 -4.57
C GLN A 225 -17.81 -12.53 -3.95
N LEU A 226 -16.88 -11.76 -4.51
CA LEU A 226 -15.53 -11.63 -3.96
C LEU A 226 -15.48 -10.44 -3.00
N VAL A 227 -14.85 -10.66 -1.84
CA VAL A 227 -14.47 -9.60 -0.89
C VAL A 227 -12.97 -9.73 -0.73
N ALA A 228 -12.20 -8.84 -1.33
CA ALA A 228 -10.74 -8.91 -1.33
C ALA A 228 -10.15 -7.89 -0.36
N SER A 229 -9.08 -8.27 0.34
CA SER A 229 -8.29 -7.31 1.11
C SER A 229 -7.53 -6.34 0.22
N SER A 230 -7.17 -5.20 0.79
CA SER A 230 -6.50 -4.08 0.11
C SER A 230 -5.22 -4.50 -0.61
N VAL A 231 -4.52 -5.49 -0.07
CA VAL A 231 -3.32 -6.13 -0.61
C VAL A 231 -3.54 -6.65 -2.04
N GLY A 232 -4.65 -7.35 -2.28
CA GLY A 232 -4.94 -8.04 -3.55
C GLY A 232 -5.98 -7.39 -4.44
N ALA A 233 -6.52 -6.23 -4.04
CA ALA A 233 -7.74 -5.66 -4.62
C ALA A 233 -7.52 -4.61 -5.72
N ASP A 234 -6.27 -4.26 -6.07
CA ASP A 234 -6.03 -3.28 -7.14
C ASP A 234 -6.55 -3.78 -8.50
N LEU A 235 -7.66 -3.20 -8.94
CA LEU A 235 -8.40 -3.68 -10.10
C LEU A 235 -7.61 -3.56 -11.40
N VAL A 236 -6.75 -2.55 -11.53
CA VAL A 236 -5.96 -2.33 -12.74
C VAL A 236 -4.92 -3.43 -12.88
N THR A 237 -4.16 -3.69 -11.81
CA THR A 237 -3.17 -4.76 -11.75
C THR A 237 -3.81 -6.12 -11.94
N VAL A 238 -4.87 -6.41 -11.17
CA VAL A 238 -5.57 -7.71 -11.25
C VAL A 238 -6.14 -7.95 -12.64
N ALA A 239 -6.74 -6.94 -13.28
CA ALA A 239 -7.26 -7.08 -14.64
C ALA A 239 -6.15 -7.36 -15.66
N GLY A 240 -5.02 -6.64 -15.58
CA GLY A 240 -3.87 -6.88 -16.44
C GLY A 240 -3.28 -8.29 -16.26
N LEU A 241 -3.13 -8.75 -15.03
CA LEU A 241 -2.66 -10.10 -14.71
C LEU A 241 -3.64 -11.17 -15.21
N LEU A 242 -4.94 -10.97 -15.00
CA LEU A 242 -5.98 -11.89 -15.46
C LEU A 242 -5.96 -12.04 -16.99
N GLU A 243 -5.83 -10.93 -17.73
CA GLU A 243 -5.70 -10.97 -19.18
C GLU A 243 -4.44 -11.71 -19.63
N ASN A 244 -3.31 -11.46 -18.97
CA ASN A 244 -2.04 -12.10 -19.28
C ASN A 244 -2.07 -13.61 -19.01
N PHE A 245 -2.57 -14.04 -17.85
CA PHE A 245 -2.69 -15.45 -17.49
C PHE A 245 -3.68 -16.18 -18.40
N ALA A 246 -4.79 -15.53 -18.77
CA ALA A 246 -5.72 -16.11 -19.72
C ALA A 246 -5.07 -16.37 -21.07
N LYS A 247 -4.34 -15.38 -21.63
CA LYS A 247 -3.59 -15.52 -22.88
C LYS A 247 -2.58 -16.67 -22.83
N GLN A 248 -1.83 -16.78 -21.73
CA GLN A 248 -0.90 -17.88 -21.51
C GLN A 248 -1.58 -19.26 -21.52
N SER A 249 -2.82 -19.34 -21.04
CA SER A 249 -3.62 -20.56 -21.08
C SER A 249 -4.42 -20.77 -22.38
N GLY A 250 -4.16 -19.98 -23.43
CA GLY A 250 -4.89 -20.05 -24.71
C GLY A 250 -6.33 -19.54 -24.66
N ALA A 251 -6.70 -18.86 -23.57
CA ALA A 251 -8.03 -18.28 -23.36
C ALA A 251 -8.03 -16.77 -23.59
N SER A 252 -9.22 -16.19 -23.78
CA SER A 252 -9.42 -14.74 -23.76
C SER A 252 -10.46 -14.38 -22.71
N VAL A 253 -10.26 -13.25 -22.02
CA VAL A 253 -11.21 -12.70 -21.06
C VAL A 253 -11.87 -11.49 -21.69
N THR A 254 -13.20 -11.47 -21.70
CA THR A 254 -13.97 -10.31 -22.16
C THR A 254 -14.64 -9.64 -20.96
N CYS A 255 -14.28 -8.38 -20.71
CA CYS A 255 -14.98 -7.59 -19.71
C CYS A 255 -16.35 -7.18 -20.27
N ARG A 256 -17.42 -7.83 -19.83
CA ARG A 256 -18.78 -7.34 -20.10
C ARG A 256 -19.02 -6.15 -19.18
N ARG A 257 -19.16 -4.95 -19.76
CA ARG A 257 -19.81 -3.85 -19.04
C ARG A 257 -21.16 -4.35 -18.56
N ALA A 258 -21.40 -4.29 -17.24
CA ALA A 258 -22.72 -4.56 -16.68
C ALA A 258 -23.73 -3.75 -17.49
N ALA A 259 -24.74 -4.43 -18.04
CA ALA A 259 -25.76 -3.78 -18.83
C ALA A 259 -26.48 -2.80 -17.91
N THR A 260 -26.15 -1.50 -18.01
CA THR A 260 -27.03 -0.46 -17.49
C THR A 260 -28.37 -0.71 -18.16
N ARG A 261 -29.38 -1.08 -17.37
CA ARG A 261 -30.75 -1.35 -17.79
C ARG A 261 -31.22 -0.16 -18.62
N ARG A 262 -31.03 -0.23 -19.95
CA ARG A 262 -31.45 0.79 -20.89
C ARG A 262 -32.96 0.69 -20.88
N THR A 263 -33.61 1.60 -20.16
CA THR A 263 -35.02 1.90 -20.39
C THR A 263 -35.15 2.14 -21.89
N ARG A 264 -35.96 1.30 -22.56
CA ARG A 264 -36.27 1.44 -23.98
C ARG A 264 -36.78 2.87 -24.19
N GLY A 265 -36.02 3.69 -24.91
CA GLY A 265 -36.38 5.06 -25.19
C GLY A 265 -35.26 5.79 -25.93
N SER A 266 -35.44 5.97 -27.23
CA SER A 266 -34.63 6.73 -28.18
C SER A 266 -33.23 6.19 -28.55
N SER A 267 -33.06 6.04 -29.86
CA SER A 267 -31.86 5.70 -30.59
C SER A 267 -30.83 6.82 -30.51
N CYS A 268 -29.63 6.52 -30.00
CA CYS A 268 -28.44 7.26 -30.37
C CYS A 268 -27.25 6.29 -30.39
N SER A 269 -26.94 5.77 -31.56
CA SER A 269 -25.73 5.00 -31.81
C SER A 269 -24.53 5.95 -31.79
N ARG A 270 -23.68 5.85 -30.78
CA ARG A 270 -22.31 6.35 -30.86
C ARG A 270 -21.36 5.22 -30.49
N ARG A 271 -20.76 4.63 -31.53
CA ARG A 271 -19.51 3.87 -31.42
C ARG A 271 -18.44 4.83 -30.93
N CYS A 272 -17.83 4.55 -29.79
CA CYS A 272 -16.55 5.13 -29.44
C CYS A 272 -15.45 4.26 -30.06
N THR A 273 -15.05 4.57 -31.28
CA THR A 273 -13.78 4.12 -31.85
C THR A 273 -12.72 5.15 -31.48
N THR A 274 -11.70 4.74 -30.74
CA THR A 274 -10.45 5.48 -30.50
C THR A 274 -9.74 5.77 -31.84
N PRO A 275 -9.27 7.00 -32.11
CA PRO A 275 -8.44 7.25 -33.27
C PRO A 275 -6.94 7.19 -32.89
N THR A 276 -6.27 6.13 -33.34
CA THR A 276 -4.83 6.10 -33.58
C THR A 276 -4.48 6.91 -34.83
N SER A 277 -3.55 7.85 -34.69
CA SER A 277 -2.63 8.43 -35.70
C SER A 277 -3.04 8.48 -37.18
N ARG A 278 -3.15 9.69 -37.76
CA ARG A 278 -2.36 10.19 -38.93
C ARG A 278 -2.97 11.48 -39.49
N THR A 279 -2.11 12.51 -39.58
CA THR A 279 -2.07 13.59 -40.58
C THR A 279 -3.29 13.81 -41.48
N CYS A 280 -3.94 14.99 -41.35
CA CYS A 280 -4.61 15.63 -42.48
C CYS A 280 -4.30 17.14 -42.50
N ARG A 281 -3.81 17.55 -43.67
CA ARG A 281 -3.33 18.86 -44.10
C ARG A 281 -4.49 19.84 -44.28
N SER A 282 -4.19 21.11 -44.03
CA SER A 282 -4.94 22.33 -44.35
C SER A 282 -5.74 22.30 -45.66
N THR A 283 -7.03 22.69 -45.59
CA THR A 283 -7.68 23.69 -46.49
C THR A 283 -9.02 24.18 -45.92
N ALA A 284 -9.07 25.50 -45.69
CA ALA A 284 -10.14 26.47 -45.97
C ALA A 284 -11.59 26.33 -45.39
N THR A 285 -11.96 27.41 -44.66
CA THR A 285 -13.25 28.15 -44.67
C THR A 285 -14.57 27.46 -44.30
N SER A 286 -15.05 27.70 -43.08
CA SER A 286 -16.17 28.65 -42.81
C SER A 286 -16.77 28.41 -41.43
N SER A 287 -17.25 29.49 -40.83
CA SER A 287 -17.66 29.69 -39.45
C SER A 287 -18.85 28.83 -38.98
N THR A 288 -18.75 28.22 -37.78
CA THR A 288 -19.83 28.19 -36.76
C THR A 288 -19.25 27.85 -35.38
N ARG A 289 -19.55 28.69 -34.39
CA ARG A 289 -19.10 28.61 -32.99
C ARG A 289 -19.58 27.33 -32.29
N CYS A 290 -18.67 26.55 -31.72
CA CYS A 290 -18.99 25.47 -30.79
C CYS A 290 -18.99 26.01 -29.35
N ARG A 291 -20.18 26.30 -28.79
CA ARG A 291 -20.35 26.65 -27.36
C ARG A 291 -20.26 25.38 -26.51
N MET A 292 -19.16 25.21 -25.76
CA MET A 292 -19.10 24.21 -24.68
C MET A 292 -20.04 24.65 -23.55
N ARG A 293 -21.10 23.87 -23.30
CA ARG A 293 -21.88 23.94 -22.06
C ARG A 293 -21.39 22.82 -21.14
N THR A 294 -20.68 23.20 -20.09
CA THR A 294 -20.39 22.35 -18.93
C THR A 294 -21.71 22.05 -18.20
N ARG A 295 -22.09 20.78 -18.06
CA ARG A 295 -23.15 20.37 -17.13
C ARG A 295 -22.56 19.44 -16.07
N SER A 296 -22.70 19.91 -14.84
CA SER A 296 -22.34 19.30 -13.55
C SER A 296 -22.77 17.83 -13.42
N ARG A 297 -21.86 16.96 -12.98
CA ARG A 297 -22.18 15.62 -12.47
C ARG A 297 -22.95 15.76 -11.15
N ARG A 298 -24.24 15.43 -11.13
CA ARG A 298 -24.96 15.15 -9.88
C ARG A 298 -24.80 13.67 -9.55
N CYS A 299 -24.28 13.38 -8.37
CA CYS A 299 -24.33 12.06 -7.76
C CYS A 299 -25.78 11.71 -7.44
N CYS A 300 -26.26 10.52 -7.84
CA CYS A 300 -27.54 9.97 -7.39
C CYS A 300 -27.30 8.72 -6.55
N ARG A 301 -27.73 8.78 -5.29
CA ARG A 301 -27.87 7.68 -4.31
C ARG A 301 -28.77 6.56 -4.87
N PRO A 302 -28.53 5.28 -4.51
CA PRO A 302 -29.51 4.23 -4.75
C PRO A 302 -30.65 4.31 -3.72
N ARG A 303 -31.89 4.28 -4.21
CA ARG A 303 -33.10 3.99 -3.44
C ARG A 303 -33.67 2.67 -3.95
N ALA A 304 -33.88 1.73 -3.04
CA ALA A 304 -34.61 0.49 -3.30
C ALA A 304 -36.11 0.77 -3.49
N ARG A 305 -36.77 0.07 -4.41
CA ARG A 305 -38.22 -0.17 -4.37
C ARG A 305 -38.57 -1.53 -4.96
N THR A 306 -39.23 -2.30 -4.09
CA THR A 306 -40.01 -3.55 -4.20
C THR A 306 -39.40 -4.68 -5.01
#